data_AF-A0A7Y5TAJ8-F1
#
_entry.id   AF-A0A7Y5TAJ8-F1
#
_cell.length_a   1.000
_cell.length_b   1.000
_cell.length_c   1.000
_cell.angle_alpha   90.00
_cell.angle_beta   90.00
_cell.angle_gamma   90.00
#
_symmetry.space_group_name_H-M   'P 1'
#
loop_
_entity.id
_entity.type
_entity.pdbx_description
1 polymer ?
#
loop_
_entity_poly.entity_id
_entity_poly.type
_entity_poly.pdbx_seq_one_letter_code
_entity_poly.pdbx_strand_id
1 'polypeptide(L)'
;MRPILRPGTHVLSRADGALQVGLDPERALLLPDSAPVRGALSRLTGPDRSPADPDDGTLAFLDRHGQLLDEGDLLPLLRPGDPRTHAAAALARSRGTGSAAVWRS
;
A
#
# COMPACT_ATOMS: atom_id res chain seq x y z
N MET A 1 17.95 -0.51 7.36
CA MET A 1 16.49 -0.39 7.43
C MET A 1 15.90 -1.13 6.24
N ARG A 2 14.89 -1.98 6.42
CA ARG A 2 14.16 -2.59 5.30
C ARG A 2 12.80 -1.88 5.20
N PRO A 3 12.71 -0.76 4.45
CA PRO A 3 11.51 0.05 4.42
C PRO A 3 10.36 -0.72 3.77
N ILE A 4 9.19 -0.62 4.38
CA ILE A 4 7.93 -1.10 3.81
C ILE A 4 6.87 -0.02 3.95
N LEU A 5 5.87 -0.02 3.05
CA LEU A 5 4.69 0.81 3.27
C LEU A 5 3.96 0.36 4.52
N ARG A 6 3.38 1.32 5.25
CA ARG A 6 2.48 1.00 6.37
C ARG A 6 1.42 -0.01 5.94
N PRO A 7 1.20 -1.10 6.70
CA PRO A 7 0.12 -2.03 6.44
C PRO A 7 -1.22 -1.30 6.33
N GLY A 8 -1.99 -1.62 5.28
CA GLY A 8 -3.26 -0.93 4.98
C GLY A 8 -3.11 0.36 4.16
N THR A 9 -1.89 0.80 3.84
CA THR A 9 -1.68 1.87 2.85
C THR A 9 -1.93 1.33 1.45
N HIS A 10 -2.83 1.98 0.71
CA HIS A 10 -3.16 1.65 -0.67
C HIS A 10 -2.44 2.58 -1.65
N VAL A 11 -2.13 2.07 -2.84
CA VAL A 11 -1.63 2.87 -3.96
C VAL A 11 -2.69 2.85 -5.06
N LEU A 12 -3.16 4.02 -5.48
CA LEU A 12 -4.21 4.16 -6.49
C LEU A 12 -3.72 5.06 -7.63
N SER A 13 -3.98 4.67 -8.88
CA SER A 13 -3.83 5.57 -10.03
C SER A 13 -5.04 6.49 -10.14
N ARG A 14 -4.81 7.78 -10.41
CA ARG A 14 -5.86 8.79 -10.62
C ARG A 14 -5.95 9.18 -12.09
N ALA A 15 -7.12 9.71 -12.48
CA ALA A 15 -7.38 10.14 -13.86
C ALA A 15 -6.55 11.37 -14.29
N ASP A 16 -6.05 12.14 -13.32
CA ASP A 16 -5.18 13.32 -13.53
C ASP A 16 -3.70 12.96 -13.74
N GLY A 17 -3.36 11.66 -13.79
CA GLY A 17 -1.98 11.20 -13.97
C GLY A 17 -1.14 11.24 -12.69
N ALA A 18 -1.76 11.33 -11.53
CA ALA A 18 -1.10 11.17 -10.24
C ALA A 18 -1.30 9.76 -9.66
N LEU A 19 -0.36 9.36 -8.80
CA LEU A 19 -0.48 8.21 -7.90
C LEU A 19 -0.85 8.72 -6.51
N GLN A 20 -1.89 8.15 -5.92
CA GLN A 20 -2.28 8.42 -4.55
C GLN A 20 -1.78 7.30 -3.63
N VAL A 21 -1.06 7.65 -2.57
CA VAL A 21 -0.60 6.74 -1.53
C VAL A 21 -1.37 7.02 -0.25
N GLY A 22 -2.25 6.09 0.14
CA GLY A 22 -3.19 6.21 1.26
C GLY A 22 -4.64 6.47 0.81
N LEU A 23 -5.60 6.12 1.67
CA LEU A 23 -7.04 6.34 1.44
C LEU A 23 -7.62 7.49 2.25
N ASP A 24 -7.00 7.83 3.38
CA ASP A 24 -7.40 8.93 4.24
C ASP A 24 -7.06 10.27 3.56
N PRO A 25 -8.04 11.12 3.22
CA PRO A 25 -7.79 12.39 2.52
C PRO A 25 -6.88 13.35 3.29
N GLU A 26 -6.80 13.26 4.62
CA GLU A 26 -5.93 14.12 5.42
C GLU A 26 -4.46 13.68 5.40
N ARG A 27 -4.21 12.42 5.02
CA ARG A 27 -2.88 11.79 5.08
C ARG A 27 -2.40 11.22 3.75
N ALA A 28 -3.29 11.16 2.76
CA ALA A 28 -2.99 10.64 1.44
C ALA A 28 -1.98 11.57 0.75
N LEU A 29 -0.95 10.95 0.16
CA LEU A 29 0.07 11.67 -0.59
C LEU A 29 -0.19 11.51 -2.07
N LEU A 30 -0.01 12.60 -2.82
CA LEU A 30 -0.06 12.58 -4.27
C LEU A 30 1.36 12.66 -4.82
N LEU A 31 1.70 11.68 -5.64
CA LEU A 31 2.98 11.55 -6.31
C LEU A 31 2.77 11.62 -7.83
N PRO A 32 3.74 12.14 -8.59
CA PRO A 32 3.69 12.05 -10.05
C PRO A 32 3.74 10.59 -10.48
N ASP A 33 2.87 10.21 -11.43
CA ASP A 33 2.89 8.88 -12.02
C ASP A 33 4.06 8.73 -13.00
N SER A 34 5.24 8.50 -12.45
CA SER A 34 6.49 8.36 -13.21
C SER A 34 7.11 6.99 -12.99
N ALA A 35 7.89 6.52 -13.97
CA ALA A 35 8.59 5.23 -13.87
C ALA A 35 9.49 5.10 -12.62
N PRO A 36 10.25 6.15 -12.21
CA PRO A 36 11.01 6.10 -10.96
C PRO A 36 10.12 5.88 -9.72
N VAL A 37 9.00 6.62 -9.61
CA VAL A 37 8.05 6.48 -8.49
C VAL A 37 7.41 5.10 -8.47
N ARG A 38 6.98 4.59 -9.63
CA ARG A 38 6.43 3.22 -9.74
C ARG A 38 7.45 2.17 -9.35
N GLY A 39 8.71 2.34 -9.75
CA GLY A 39 9.82 1.47 -9.37
C GLY A 39 10.03 1.45 -7.86
N ALA A 40 10.06 2.62 -7.23
CA ALA A 40 10.17 2.76 -5.78
C ALA A 40 9.01 2.05 -5.04
N LEU A 41 7.76 2.32 -5.45
CA LEU A 41 6.57 1.71 -4.84
C LEU A 41 6.51 0.19 -5.06
N SER A 42 6.98 -0.31 -6.20
CA SER A 42 7.04 -1.74 -6.49
C SER A 42 8.05 -2.46 -5.60
N ARG A 43 9.20 -1.83 -5.28
CA ARG A 43 10.18 -2.38 -4.33
C ARG A 43 9.62 -2.49 -2.91
N LEU A 44 8.75 -1.56 -2.50
CA LEU A 44 8.12 -1.56 -1.17
C LEU A 44 6.97 -2.58 -1.03
N THR A 45 6.32 -2.93 -2.15
CA THR A 45 5.10 -3.77 -2.14
C THR A 45 5.31 -5.18 -2.67
N GLY A 46 6.34 -5.41 -3.50
CA GLY A 46 6.61 -6.68 -4.16
C GLY A 46 7.12 -7.78 -3.21
N PRO A 47 7.13 -9.05 -3.67
CA PRO A 47 7.74 -10.17 -2.94
C PRO A 47 9.27 -10.07 -2.92
N ASP A 48 9.87 -9.62 -4.04
CA ASP A 48 11.31 -9.35 -4.16
C ASP A 48 11.62 -7.92 -3.70
N ARG A 49 11.41 -7.66 -2.41
CA ARG A 49 11.78 -6.38 -1.78
C ARG A 49 13.30 -6.25 -1.75
N SER A 50 13.85 -5.78 -2.87
CA SER A 50 15.25 -5.42 -2.97
C SER A 50 15.53 -4.23 -2.03
N PRO A 51 16.70 -4.18 -1.35
CA PRO A 51 17.09 -3.01 -0.60
C PRO A 51 16.92 -1.76 -1.46
N ALA A 52 16.17 -0.81 -0.90
CA ALA A 52 16.02 0.50 -1.48
C ALA A 52 17.38 1.18 -1.66
N ASP A 53 17.56 1.85 -2.78
CA ASP A 53 18.70 2.74 -2.97
C ASP A 53 18.56 3.92 -1.98
N PRO A 54 19.58 4.22 -1.14
CA PRO A 54 19.50 5.29 -0.15
C PRO A 54 19.22 6.68 -0.74
N ASP A 55 19.49 6.91 -2.03
CA ASP A 55 19.30 8.20 -2.71
C ASP A 55 17.92 8.35 -3.41
N ASP A 56 16.97 7.45 -3.17
CA ASP A 56 15.64 7.54 -3.76
C ASP A 56 14.79 8.64 -3.09
N GLY A 57 14.67 9.80 -3.73
CA GLY A 57 13.87 10.93 -3.27
C GLY A 57 12.39 10.59 -3.00
N THR A 58 11.85 9.56 -3.66
CA THR A 58 10.47 9.08 -3.38
C THR A 58 10.39 8.45 -2.00
N LEU A 59 11.40 7.66 -1.61
CA LEU A 59 11.44 7.01 -0.31
C LEU A 59 11.66 8.02 0.80
N ALA A 60 12.57 8.98 0.61
CA ALA A 60 12.77 10.06 1.57
C ALA A 60 11.50 10.90 1.76
N PHE A 61 10.72 11.12 0.70
CA PHE A 61 9.44 11.80 0.79
C PHE A 61 8.41 10.98 1.58
N LEU A 62 8.25 9.69 1.26
CA LEU A 62 7.32 8.80 1.96
C LEU A 62 7.69 8.66 3.45
N ASP A 63 8.97 8.57 3.79
CA ASP A 63 9.47 8.48 5.15
C ASP A 63 9.15 9.74 5.97
N ARG A 64 9.44 10.92 5.41
CA ARG A 64 9.15 12.22 6.03
C ARG A 64 7.67 12.39 6.35
N HIS A 65 6.80 11.84 5.52
CA HIS A 65 5.35 11.85 5.72
C HIS A 65 4.83 10.64 6.49
N GLY A 66 5.73 9.84 7.07
CA GLY A 66 5.42 8.73 7.96
C GLY A 66 4.70 7.58 7.26
N GLN A 67 4.84 7.41 5.95
CA GLN A 67 4.22 6.31 5.20
C GLN A 67 5.06 5.02 5.20
N LEU A 68 6.33 5.12 5.63
CA LEU A 68 7.24 3.99 5.74
C LEU A 68 7.35 3.50 7.18
N LEU A 69 7.67 2.21 7.31
CA LEU A 69 8.09 1.54 8.54
C LEU A 69 9.32 0.69 8.23
N ASP A 70 10.16 0.44 9.23
CA ASP A 70 11.12 -0.66 9.14
C ASP A 70 10.37 -1.97 9.38
N GLU A 71 10.51 -2.92 8.46
CA GLU A 71 9.93 -4.25 8.61
C GLU A 71 10.44 -4.97 9.87
N GLY A 72 11.69 -4.70 10.26
CA GLY A 72 12.28 -5.24 11.50
C GLY A 72 11.48 -4.86 12.76
N ASP A 73 10.82 -3.70 12.76
CA ASP A 73 10.01 -3.23 13.90
C ASP A 73 8.62 -3.88 13.93
N LEU A 74 8.13 -4.34 12.77
CA LEU A 74 6.82 -4.97 12.63
C LEU A 74 6.83 -6.47 12.91
N LEU A 75 7.90 -7.18 12.54
CA LEU A 75 8.02 -8.63 12.71
C LEU A 75 7.76 -9.11 14.16
N PRO A 76 8.23 -8.43 15.22
CA PRO A 76 7.94 -8.82 16.60
C PRO A 76 6.46 -8.66 17.00
N LEU A 77 5.71 -7.77 16.33
CA LEU A 77 4.30 -7.50 16.60
C LEU A 77 3.37 -8.48 15.87
N LEU A 78 3.84 -9.02 14.74
CA LEU A 78 3.19 -10.09 13.99
C LEU A 78 3.50 -11.44 14.67
N ARG A 79 2.97 -11.67 15.88
CA ARG A 79 2.99 -13.02 16.46
C ARG A 79 2.39 -13.99 15.42
N PRO A 80 2.93 -15.22 15.27
CA PRO A 80 2.36 -16.22 14.37
C PRO A 80 1.00 -16.69 14.92
N GLY A 81 -0.04 -15.89 14.66
CA GLY A 81 -1.44 -16.22 14.87
C GLY A 81 -2.00 -16.88 13.63
N ASP A 82 -2.74 -17.96 13.83
CA ASP A 82 -3.18 -18.94 12.84
C ASP A 82 -3.62 -18.33 11.48
N PRO A 83 -2.91 -18.63 10.36
CA PRO A 83 -3.17 -18.07 9.04
C PRO A 83 -4.59 -18.37 8.49
N ARG A 84 -5.30 -19.31 9.12
CA ARG A 84 -6.69 -19.67 8.79
C ARG A 84 -7.68 -18.52 8.98
N THR A 85 -7.40 -17.56 9.86
CA THR A 85 -8.30 -16.45 10.15
C THR A 85 -8.24 -15.34 9.08
N HIS A 86 -7.05 -15.07 8.53
CA HIS A 86 -6.87 -14.00 7.53
C HIS A 86 -7.33 -14.42 6.13
N ALA A 87 -7.14 -15.69 5.75
CA ALA A 87 -7.60 -16.21 4.46
C ALA A 87 -9.13 -16.17 4.33
N ALA A 88 -9.87 -16.45 5.41
CA ALA A 88 -11.33 -16.36 5.42
C ALA A 88 -11.84 -14.92 5.21
N ALA A 89 -11.18 -13.92 5.81
CA ALA A 89 -11.54 -12.51 5.64
C ALA A 89 -11.22 -11.96 4.24
N ALA A 90 -10.11 -12.40 3.63
CA ALA A 90 -9.75 -12.04 2.25
C ALA A 90 -10.69 -12.70 1.22
N LEU A 91 -11.09 -13.95 1.43
CA LEU A 91 -12.01 -14.69 0.56
C LEU A 91 -13.46 -14.19 0.67
N ALA A 92 -13.87 -13.66 1.83
CA ALA A 92 -15.18 -13.03 1.99
C ALA A 92 -15.30 -11.72 1.17
N ARG A 93 -14.21 -10.93 1.06
CA ARG A 93 -14.21 -9.68 0.27
C ARG A 93 -14.26 -9.91 -1.25
N SER A 94 -13.83 -11.07 -1.75
CA SER A 94 -13.93 -11.36 -3.18
C SER A 94 -15.31 -11.87 -3.62
N ARG A 95 -16.24 -12.14 -2.68
CA ARG A 95 -17.52 -12.81 -2.97
C ARG A 95 -18.81 -12.08 -2.58
N GLY A 96 -18.79 -10.80 -2.22
CA GLY A 96 -20.03 -10.01 -2.11
C GLY A 96 -19.73 -8.51 -1.98
N THR A 97 -20.38 -7.60 -2.71
CA THR A 97 -21.78 -7.60 -3.12
C THR A 97 -21.98 -7.06 -4.54
N GLY A 98 -22.19 -7.95 -5.51
CA GLY A 98 -23.07 -7.66 -6.63
C GLY A 98 -24.48 -8.10 -6.27
N SER A 99 -25.38 -7.15 -5.96
CA SER A 99 -26.82 -7.35 -6.14
C SER A 99 -27.58 -6.02 -6.14
N ALA A 100 -28.23 -5.78 -7.28
CA ALA A 100 -29.44 -5.00 -7.54
C ALA A 100 -29.54 -3.52 -7.11
N ALA A 101 -29.38 -2.63 -8.09
CA ALA A 101 -30.18 -1.40 -8.17
C ALA A 101 -30.79 -1.29 -9.58
N VAL A 102 -31.91 -1.97 -9.79
CA VAL A 102 -32.85 -1.65 -10.87
C VAL A 102 -33.80 -0.59 -10.33
N TRP A 103 -33.64 0.65 -10.76
CA TRP A 103 -34.67 1.70 -10.67
C TRP A 103 -34.62 2.56 -11.94
N ARG A 104 -35.54 2.25 -12.87
CA ARG A 104 -36.11 3.12 -13.91
C ARG A 104 -37.44 2.46 -14.32
N SER A 105 -38.57 3.12 -14.52
CA SER A 105 -39.10 4.46 -14.29
C SER A 105 -40.62 4.29 -14.37
#